data_AF-A0A2V6I896-F1
#
_entry.id   AF-A0A2V6I896-F1
#
_cell.length_a   1.000
_cell.length_b   1.000
_cell.length_c   1.000
_cell.angle_alpha   90.00
_cell.angle_beta   90.00
_cell.angle_gamma   90.00
#
_symmetry.space_group_name_H-M   'P 1'
#
loop_
_entity.id
_entity.type
_entity.pdbx_description
1 polymer ?
#
loop_
_entity_poly.entity_id
_entity_poly.type
_entity_poly.pdbx_seq_one_letter_code
_entity_poly.pdbx_strand_id
1 'polypeptide(L)'
;MPRKLPPPFLPGTAAEFVARSGNVPRITSPSSEREILLTSANTIPLQAKADADVREIYWFAGKTFIGKGPPQEVVSWKASAGQYELIALDDHGRSASSAITVQ
;
A
#
# COMPACT_ATOMS: atom_id res chain seq x y z
N MET A 1 0.34 -18.81 -20.40
CA MET A 1 0.79 -17.65 -21.21
C MET A 1 0.68 -16.40 -20.33
N PRO A 2 1.76 -15.64 -20.10
CA PRO A 2 1.68 -14.37 -19.38
C PRO A 2 0.82 -13.40 -20.18
N ARG A 3 -0.15 -12.74 -19.54
CA ARG A 3 -1.00 -11.76 -20.21
C ARG A 3 -0.16 -10.52 -20.53
N LYS A 4 -0.23 -10.04 -21.77
CA LYS A 4 0.50 -8.85 -22.22
C LYS A 4 0.08 -7.66 -21.35
N LEU A 5 1.06 -6.98 -20.75
CA LEU A 5 0.80 -5.84 -19.88
C LEU A 5 0.15 -4.71 -20.69
N PRO A 6 -0.85 -4.00 -20.14
CA PRO A 6 -1.42 -2.85 -20.80
C PRO A 6 -0.33 -1.77 -21.00
N PRO A 7 -0.39 -1.00 -22.09
CA PRO A 7 0.51 0.12 -22.31
C PRO A 7 0.33 1.18 -21.19
N PRO A 8 1.37 1.98 -20.91
CA PRO A 8 1.29 3.07 -19.94
C PRO A 8 0.20 4.09 -20.35
N PHE A 9 -0.54 4.58 -19.37
CA PHE A 9 -1.69 5.47 -19.59
C PHE A 9 -1.25 6.91 -19.92
N LEU A 10 -1.98 7.54 -20.85
CA LEU A 10 -1.84 8.97 -21.17
C LEU A 10 -2.81 9.79 -20.28
N PRO A 11 -2.38 10.93 -19.71
CA PRO A 11 -3.21 11.74 -18.81
C PRO A 11 -4.43 12.34 -19.52
N GLY A 12 -5.59 12.36 -18.85
CA GLY A 12 -6.83 12.98 -19.33
C GLY A 12 -7.69 12.10 -20.26
N THR A 13 -7.39 10.81 -20.37
CA THR A 13 -8.10 9.90 -21.28
C THR A 13 -9.10 9.01 -20.53
N ALA A 14 -10.10 8.49 -21.24
CA ALA A 14 -11.01 7.46 -20.69
C ALA A 14 -10.25 6.23 -20.14
N ALA A 15 -9.03 5.98 -20.62
CA ALA A 15 -8.15 4.92 -20.12
C ALA A 15 -7.62 5.20 -18.70
N GLU A 16 -7.52 6.45 -18.25
CA GLU A 16 -7.16 6.82 -16.86
C GLU A 16 -8.29 6.44 -15.88
N PHE A 17 -9.55 6.67 -16.28
CA PHE A 17 -10.71 6.20 -15.51
C PHE A 17 -10.79 4.67 -15.48
N VAL A 18 -10.39 3.99 -16.55
CA VAL A 18 -10.27 2.53 -16.60
C VAL A 18 -9.06 2.02 -15.80
N ALA A 19 -7.97 2.79 -15.68
CA ALA A 19 -6.82 2.42 -14.86
C ALA A 19 -7.19 2.34 -13.36
N ARG A 20 -8.12 3.20 -12.92
CA ARG A 20 -8.72 3.11 -11.59
C ARG A 20 -9.77 2.00 -11.46
N SER A 21 -10.16 1.35 -12.56
CA SER A 21 -11.02 0.17 -12.51
C SER A 21 -10.25 -1.04 -11.98
N GLY A 22 -10.90 -1.84 -11.14
CA GLY A 22 -10.32 -3.01 -10.48
C GLY A 22 -10.36 -2.89 -8.97
N ASN A 23 -9.73 -3.82 -8.26
CA ASN A 23 -9.80 -3.85 -6.80
C ASN A 23 -8.74 -2.92 -6.20
N VAL A 24 -9.15 -2.15 -5.20
CA VAL A 24 -8.20 -1.41 -4.36
C VAL A 24 -7.26 -2.39 -3.65
N PRO A 25 -6.02 -1.98 -3.33
CA PRO A 25 -5.14 -2.81 -2.52
C PRO A 25 -5.79 -3.12 -1.16
N ARG A 26 -5.49 -4.26 -0.57
CA ARG A 26 -5.95 -4.67 0.76
C ARG A 26 -4.76 -4.85 1.68
N ILE A 27 -4.63 -3.98 2.68
CA ILE A 27 -3.61 -4.10 3.73
C ILE A 27 -3.84 -5.42 4.48
N THR A 28 -2.82 -6.27 4.51
CA THR A 28 -2.81 -7.55 5.22
C THR A 28 -1.87 -7.55 6.42
N SER A 29 -0.87 -6.67 6.43
CA SER A 29 -0.01 -6.41 7.58
C SER A 29 0.22 -4.89 7.69
N PRO A 30 0.06 -4.29 8.87
CA PRO A 30 -0.43 -4.89 10.11
C PRO A 30 -1.86 -5.46 9.95
N SER A 31 -2.19 -6.49 10.72
CA SER A 31 -3.55 -7.02 10.84
C SER A 31 -4.50 -5.85 11.18
N SER A 32 -5.80 -5.97 10.93
CA SER A 32 -6.79 -4.91 11.22
C SER A 32 -6.95 -4.59 12.72
N GLU A 33 -5.99 -4.99 13.55
CA GLU A 33 -5.82 -4.60 14.94
C GLU A 33 -5.50 -3.11 15.01
N ARG A 34 -6.25 -2.39 15.84
CA ARG A 34 -6.13 -0.94 15.98
C ARG A 34 -4.91 -0.52 16.78
N GLU A 35 -4.28 -1.45 17.50
CA GLU A 35 -3.17 -1.20 18.41
C GLU A 35 -1.99 -2.10 18.04
N ILE A 36 -0.83 -1.50 17.82
CA ILE A 36 0.43 -2.16 17.49
C ILE A 36 1.42 -1.85 18.60
N LEU A 37 1.88 -2.88 19.30
CA LEU A 37 2.93 -2.75 20.30
C LEU A 37 4.30 -2.86 19.60
N LEU A 38 5.12 -1.83 19.73
CA LEU A 38 6.51 -1.87 19.24
C LEU A 38 7.32 -2.86 20.07
N THR A 39 7.93 -3.82 19.39
CA THR A 39 8.95 -4.68 20.00
C THR A 39 10.30 -3.97 20.01
N SER A 40 11.32 -4.56 20.65
CA SER A 40 12.67 -3.98 20.73
C SER A 40 13.31 -3.62 19.38
N ALA A 41 12.83 -4.19 18.27
CA ALA A 41 13.30 -3.87 16.92
C ALA A 41 12.65 -2.60 16.32
N ASN A 42 11.62 -2.05 16.96
CA ASN A 42 10.90 -0.84 16.58
C ASN A 42 10.44 -0.80 15.09
N THR A 43 10.11 -1.97 14.53
CA THR A 43 9.75 -2.13 13.12
C THR A 43 8.39 -2.79 12.96
N ILE A 44 7.59 -2.27 12.03
CA ILE A 44 6.27 -2.77 11.67
C ILE A 44 6.35 -3.31 10.24
N PRO A 45 6.05 -4.60 10.00
CA PRO A 45 6.01 -5.15 8.65
C PRO A 45 4.74 -4.69 7.93
N LEU A 46 4.91 -4.11 6.75
CA LEU A 46 3.83 -3.63 5.89
C LEU A 46 3.67 -4.58 4.69
N GLN A 47 2.44 -5.05 4.49
CA GLN A 47 2.07 -5.90 3.37
C GLN A 47 0.65 -5.59 2.91
N ALA A 48 0.43 -5.63 1.60
CA ALA A 48 -0.87 -5.48 0.99
C ALA A 48 -1.01 -6.44 -0.18
N LYS A 49 -2.21 -6.99 -0.37
CA LYS A 49 -2.58 -7.72 -1.58
C LYS A 49 -3.14 -6.72 -2.59
N ALA A 50 -2.76 -6.86 -3.85
CA ALA A 50 -3.27 -6.04 -4.94
C ALA A 50 -3.64 -6.95 -6.14
N ASP A 51 -4.27 -6.37 -7.15
CA ASP A 51 -4.53 -7.08 -8.41
C ASP A 51 -3.20 -7.51 -9.07
N ALA A 52 -3.26 -8.57 -9.90
CA ALA A 52 -2.07 -9.22 -10.45
C ALA A 52 -1.26 -8.37 -11.44
N ASP A 53 -1.84 -7.28 -11.95
CA ASP A 53 -1.21 -6.31 -12.85
C ASP A 53 -0.50 -5.16 -12.12
N VAL A 54 -0.68 -5.02 -10.81
CA VAL A 54 0.03 -4.05 -9.97
C VAL A 54 1.49 -4.45 -9.81
N ARG A 55 2.40 -3.52 -10.06
CA ARG A 55 3.85 -3.76 -9.94
C ARG A 55 4.44 -3.18 -8.67
N GLU A 56 3.83 -2.14 -8.13
CA GLU A 56 4.41 -1.40 -7.02
C GLU A 56 3.32 -0.88 -6.07
N ILE A 57 3.57 -1.02 -4.78
CA ILE A 57 2.77 -0.46 -3.69
C ILE A 57 3.63 0.57 -2.96
N TYR A 58 3.08 1.76 -2.79
CA TYR A 58 3.64 2.89 -2.09
C TYR A 58 2.98 3.03 -0.73
N TRP A 59 3.79 3.08 0.32
CA TRP A 59 3.33 3.10 1.70
C TRP A 59 3.49 4.49 2.32
N PHE A 60 2.46 4.95 3.02
CA PHE A 60 2.47 6.22 3.74
C PHE A 60 1.90 6.09 5.14
N ALA A 61 2.41 6.90 6.05
CA ALA A 61 1.81 7.20 7.35
C ALA A 61 1.28 8.63 7.31
N GLY A 62 -0.02 8.79 7.03
CA GLY A 62 -0.64 10.06 6.70
C GLY A 62 0.01 10.68 5.47
N LYS A 63 0.72 11.80 5.66
CA LYS A 63 1.42 12.52 4.57
C LYS A 63 2.88 12.10 4.41
N THR A 64 3.39 11.21 5.26
CA THR A 64 4.79 10.80 5.29
C THR A 64 4.99 9.54 4.46
N PHE A 65 5.85 9.61 3.45
CA PHE A 65 6.26 8.43 2.68
C PHE A 65 7.15 7.52 3.53
N ILE A 66 6.82 6.23 3.56
CA ILE A 66 7.56 5.19 4.30
C ILE A 66 8.53 4.46 3.37
N GLY A 67 8.04 4.03 2.22
CA GLY A 67 8.77 3.16 1.29
C GLY A 67 7.84 2.55 0.24
N LYS A 68 8.42 1.77 -0.66
CA LYS A 68 7.69 1.10 -1.74
C LYS A 68 8.31 -0.25 -2.08
N GLY A 69 7.52 -1.12 -2.69
CA GLY A 69 7.95 -2.43 -3.17
C GLY A 69 6.84 -3.14 -3.96
N PRO A 70 7.15 -4.25 -4.65
CA PRO A 70 6.14 -5.06 -5.31
C PRO A 70 5.15 -5.66 -4.29
N PRO A 71 3.93 -6.03 -4.69
CA PRO A 71 2.91 -6.57 -3.76
C PRO A 71 3.34 -7.80 -2.96
N GLN A 72 4.37 -8.53 -3.41
CA GLN A 72 4.89 -9.72 -2.72
C GLN A 72 5.96 -9.39 -1.67
N GLU A 73 6.48 -8.16 -1.63
CA GLU A 73 7.53 -7.76 -0.71
C GLU A 73 6.97 -7.21 0.61
N VAL A 74 7.71 -7.43 1.69
CA VAL A 74 7.44 -6.84 3.01
C VAL A 74 8.24 -5.55 3.14
N VAL A 75 7.56 -4.42 3.33
CA VAL A 75 8.23 -3.15 3.65
C VAL A 75 8.34 -3.01 5.16
N SER A 76 9.56 -2.86 5.69
CA SER A 76 9.78 -2.67 7.13
C SER A 76 9.74 -1.20 7.51
N TRP A 77 8.72 -0.80 8.27
CA TRP A 77 8.55 0.57 8.73
C TRP A 77 9.07 0.78 10.14
N LYS A 78 10.05 1.68 10.30
CA LYS A 78 10.51 2.15 11.61
C LYS A 78 9.57 3.24 12.13
N ALA A 79 8.50 2.84 12.81
CA ALA A 79 7.51 3.75 13.38
C ALA A 79 7.95 4.26 14.75
N SER A 80 7.41 5.41 15.16
CA SER A 80 7.40 5.87 16.55
C SER A 80 5.99 5.70 17.12
N ALA A 81 5.84 5.75 18.45
CA ALA A 81 4.52 5.73 19.05
C ALA A 81 3.68 6.92 18.56
N GLY A 82 2.41 6.67 18.27
CA GLY A 82 1.51 7.66 17.67
C GLY A 82 0.33 7.05 16.94
N GLN A 83 -0.60 7.91 16.53
CA GLN A 83 -1.74 7.52 15.69
C GLN A 83 -1.43 7.85 14.23
N TYR A 84 -1.69 6.91 13.34
CA TYR A 84 -1.41 7.04 11.92
C TYR A 84 -2.58 6.55 11.08
N GLU A 85 -2.82 7.25 9.97
CA GLU A 85 -3.54 6.70 8.84
C GLU A 85 -2.51 5.98 7.95
N LEU A 86 -2.47 4.66 8.00
CA LEU A 86 -1.60 3.87 7.14
C LEU A 86 -2.25 3.72 5.77
N ILE A 87 -1.56 4.15 4.71
CA ILE A 87 -2.07 4.15 3.34
C ILE A 87 -1.21 3.24 2.47
N ALA A 88 -1.85 2.34 1.73
CA ALA A 88 -1.26 1.60 0.63
C ALA A 88 -1.84 2.12 -0.68
N LEU A 89 -0.98 2.66 -1.55
CA LEU A 89 -1.33 3.20 -2.87
C LEU A 89 -0.64 2.34 -3.94
N ASP A 90 -1.39 1.83 -4.91
CA ASP A 90 -0.80 1.10 -6.03
C ASP A 90 -0.38 2.03 -7.19
N ASP A 91 0.41 1.49 -8.12
CA ASP A 91 0.88 2.17 -9.32
C ASP A 91 -0.23 2.50 -10.34
N HIS A 92 -1.46 2.05 -10.09
CA HIS A 92 -2.67 2.42 -10.84
C HIS A 92 -3.43 3.59 -10.19
N GLY A 93 -2.95 4.09 -9.05
CA GLY A 93 -3.54 5.22 -8.34
C GLY A 93 -4.75 4.86 -7.48
N ARG A 94 -4.92 3.59 -7.14
CA ARG A 94 -5.96 3.09 -6.21
C ARG A 94 -5.35 2.92 -4.83
N SER A 95 -6.13 3.18 -3.78
CA SER A 95 -5.61 3.11 -2.41
C SER A 95 -6.58 2.47 -1.43
N ALA A 96 -6.00 1.95 -0.35
CA ALA A 96 -6.70 1.64 0.88
C ALA A 96 -5.99 2.28 2.05
N SER A 97 -6.77 2.64 3.08
CA SER A 97 -6.24 3.16 4.33
C SER A 97 -6.75 2.38 5.53
N SER A 98 -5.94 2.38 6.60
CA SER A 98 -6.28 1.80 7.89
C SER A 98 -5.78 2.70 9.01
N ALA A 99 -6.66 3.03 9.95
CA ALA A 99 -6.26 3.76 11.15
C ALA A 99 -5.58 2.80 12.14
N ILE A 100 -4.37 3.15 12.58
CA ILE A 100 -3.58 2.36 13.52
C ILE A 100 -3.03 3.25 14.64
N THR A 101 -2.88 2.68 15.83
CA THR A 101 -2.21 3.28 16.97
C THR A 101 -0.97 2.46 17.27
N VAL A 102 0.19 3.10 17.26
CA VAL A 102 1.47 2.50 17.62
C VAL A 102 1.80 2.92 19.05
N GLN A 103 2.10 1.95 19.93
CA GLN A 103 2.49 2.17 21.33
C GLN A 103 3.89 1.62 21.60
#